data_AF-A0A1Y1Y6M2-F1
#
_entry.id   AF-A0A1Y1Y6M2-F1
#
_cell.length_a   1.000
_cell.length_b   1.000
_cell.length_c   1.000
_cell.angle_alpha   90.00
_cell.angle_beta   90.00
_cell.angle_gamma   90.00
#
_symmetry.space_group_name_H-M   'P 1'
#
loop_
_entity.id
_entity.type
_entity.pdbx_description
1 polymer ?
#
loop_
_entity_poly.entity_id
_entity_poly.type
_entity_poly.pdbx_seq_one_letter_code
_entity_poly.pdbx_strand_id
1 'polypeptide(L)'
;MTLPIRAFFCFECASWFNTEIDWHVHCIEHARNPSLICGFLMTFDGLMAAAGRCPYCLKLGIYHHFLDQTKYINHLEGHMGQCETLGDFWCPHPKCELQAFDMRELRQHLDQVHLVKGLLKV
;
A
#
# COMPACT_ATOMS: atom_id res chain seq x y z
N MET A 1 -18.06 -6.99 32.24
CA MET A 1 -17.05 -5.98 31.86
C MET A 1 -16.32 -6.52 30.64
N THR A 2 -16.65 -6.07 29.42
CA THR A 2 -15.96 -6.51 28.20
C THR A 2 -14.79 -5.57 27.96
N LEU A 3 -13.56 -6.05 28.18
CA LEU A 3 -12.37 -5.33 27.75
C LEU A 3 -12.42 -5.21 26.22
N PRO A 4 -12.27 -4.00 25.64
CA PRO A 4 -12.19 -3.86 24.19
C PRO A 4 -10.89 -4.51 23.71
N ILE A 5 -10.99 -5.74 23.21
CA ILE A 5 -9.90 -6.39 22.51
C ILE A 5 -9.83 -5.70 21.15
N ARG A 6 -8.76 -4.93 20.88
CA ARG A 6 -8.48 -4.45 19.53
C ARG A 6 -8.02 -5.66 18.72
N ALA A 7 -8.85 -6.09 17.77
CA ALA A 7 -8.48 -7.11 16.81
C ALA A 7 -7.98 -6.46 15.52
N PHE A 8 -6.91 -7.02 14.96
CA PHE A 8 -6.33 -6.62 13.68
C PHE A 8 -6.53 -7.76 12.68
N PHE A 9 -6.79 -7.45 11.42
CA PHE A 9 -7.00 -8.44 10.37
C PHE A 9 -6.01 -8.21 9.23
N CYS A 10 -5.30 -9.26 8.82
CA CYS A 10 -4.47 -9.21 7.62
C CYS A 10 -5.27 -9.65 6.39
N PHE A 11 -5.43 -8.75 5.43
CA PHE A 11 -6.09 -9.06 4.15
C PHE A 11 -5.28 -9.98 3.24
N GLU A 12 -3.95 -10.04 3.38
CA GLU A 12 -3.11 -10.95 2.59
C GLU A 12 -3.13 -12.38 3.12
N CYS A 13 -3.11 -12.54 4.44
CA CYS A 13 -3.07 -13.85 5.09
C CYS A 13 -4.44 -14.38 5.53
N ALA A 14 -5.49 -13.54 5.43
CA ALA A 14 -6.82 -13.81 5.95
C ALA A 14 -6.84 -14.25 7.43
N SER A 15 -5.99 -13.62 8.26
CA SER A 15 -5.75 -14.00 9.65
C SER A 15 -6.04 -12.85 10.62
N TRP A 16 -6.57 -13.20 11.80
CA TRP A 16 -6.83 -12.27 12.90
C TRP A 16 -5.72 -12.29 13.94
N PHE A 17 -5.42 -11.12 14.48
CA PHE A 17 -4.45 -10.91 15.56
C PHE A 17 -5.13 -10.15 16.69
N ASN A 18 -5.02 -10.67 17.91
CA ASN A 18 -5.72 -10.12 19.08
C ASN A 18 -4.81 -9.25 19.95
N THR A 19 -3.53 -9.13 19.59
CA THR A 19 -2.56 -8.28 20.27
C THR A 19 -1.85 -7.39 19.26
N GLU A 20 -1.44 -6.20 19.71
CA GLU A 20 -0.68 -5.27 18.89
C GLU A 20 0.73 -5.79 18.59
N ILE A 21 1.32 -6.58 19.49
CA ILE A 21 2.65 -7.18 19.31
C ILE A 21 2.62 -8.20 18.18
N ASP A 22 1.67 -9.14 18.20
CA ASP A 22 1.56 -10.17 17.15
C ASP A 22 1.28 -9.51 15.79
N TRP A 23 0.42 -8.50 15.77
CA TRP A 23 0.17 -7.70 14.58
C TRP A 23 1.42 -6.99 14.08
N HIS A 24 2.20 -6.37 14.96
CA HIS A 24 3.41 -5.65 14.59
C HIS A 24 4.49 -6.59 14.02
N VAL A 25 4.71 -7.74 14.67
CA VAL A 25 5.64 -8.77 14.17
C VAL A 25 5.20 -9.24 12.79
N HIS A 26 3.91 -9.51 12.60
CA HIS A 26 3.34 -9.91 11.33
C HIS A 26 3.53 -8.86 10.23
N CYS A 27 3.33 -7.57 10.55
CA CYS A 27 3.58 -6.46 9.64
C CYS A 27 5.05 -6.40 9.19
N ILE A 28 6.01 -6.67 10.09
CA ILE A 28 7.44 -6.72 9.74
C ILE A 28 7.71 -7.85 8.74
N GLU A 29 7.09 -9.01 8.90
CA GLU A 29 7.24 -10.13 7.96
C GLU A 29 6.79 -9.75 6.55
N HIS A 30 5.62 -9.10 6.44
CA HIS A 30 5.16 -8.59 5.15
C HIS A 30 6.05 -7.48 4.58
N ALA A 31 6.56 -6.58 5.41
CA ALA A 31 7.47 -5.52 4.97
C ALA A 31 8.80 -6.08 4.42
N ARG A 32 9.29 -7.19 4.98
CA ARG A 32 10.51 -7.87 4.50
C ARG A 32 10.32 -8.56 3.16
N ASN A 33 9.13 -9.06 2.88
CA ASN A 33 8.83 -9.81 1.67
C ASN A 33 7.50 -9.36 1.04
N PRO A 34 7.39 -8.09 0.60
CA PRO A 34 6.11 -7.52 0.21
C PRO A 34 5.56 -8.19 -1.05
N SER A 35 4.24 -8.33 -1.13
CA SER A 35 3.56 -8.66 -2.38
C SER A 35 3.78 -7.53 -3.39
N LEU A 36 3.95 -7.89 -4.66
CA LEU A 36 4.07 -6.92 -5.75
C LEU A 36 2.82 -6.05 -5.88
N ILE A 37 1.63 -6.61 -5.62
CA ILE A 37 0.37 -5.87 -5.65
C ILE A 37 0.26 -5.03 -4.39
N CYS A 38 0.02 -3.73 -4.55
CA CYS A 38 -0.12 -2.74 -3.47
C CYS A 38 -1.45 -1.98 -3.53
N GLY A 39 -2.16 -2.06 -4.65
CA GLY A 39 -3.42 -1.40 -4.91
C GLY A 39 -4.55 -1.76 -3.94
N PHE A 40 -5.44 -0.79 -3.74
CA PHE A 40 -6.72 -1.01 -3.10
C PHE A 40 -7.68 -1.65 -4.12
N LEU A 41 -8.23 -2.83 -3.80
CA LEU A 41 -9.09 -3.57 -4.72
C LEU A 41 -10.47 -3.81 -4.09
N MET A 42 -11.51 -3.34 -4.77
CA MET A 42 -12.91 -3.65 -4.50
C MET A 42 -13.42 -4.62 -5.56
N THR A 43 -14.21 -5.61 -5.16
CA THR A 43 -14.93 -6.49 -6.08
C THR A 43 -16.22 -5.85 -6.56
N PHE A 44 -16.86 -6.49 -7.54
CA PHE A 44 -18.27 -6.28 -7.85
C PHE A 44 -19.09 -6.41 -6.54
N ASP A 45 -20.06 -5.52 -6.33
CA ASP A 45 -20.86 -5.35 -5.09
C ASP A 45 -20.19 -4.63 -3.90
N GLY A 46 -19.01 -4.01 -4.10
CA GLY A 46 -18.44 -3.12 -3.09
C GLY A 46 -17.83 -3.84 -1.88
N LEU A 47 -17.53 -5.14 -2.01
CA LEU A 47 -16.71 -5.86 -1.03
C LEU A 47 -15.23 -5.59 -1.30
N MET A 48 -14.45 -5.39 -0.24
CA MET A 48 -13.01 -5.19 -0.37
C MET A 48 -12.32 -6.54 -0.58
N ALA A 49 -11.67 -6.71 -1.73
CA ALA A 49 -10.82 -7.86 -2.01
C ALA A 49 -9.40 -7.70 -1.45
N ALA A 50 -8.86 -6.48 -1.46
CA ALA A 50 -7.55 -6.21 -0.91
C ALA A 50 -7.45 -4.79 -0.34
N ALA A 51 -6.84 -4.69 0.84
CA ALA A 51 -6.47 -3.41 1.43
C ALA A 51 -5.31 -2.77 0.65
N GLY A 52 -5.39 -1.45 0.49
CA GLY A 52 -4.33 -0.66 -0.12
C GLY A 52 -3.10 -0.63 0.79
N ARG A 53 -1.91 -0.67 0.20
CA ARG A 53 -0.62 -0.62 0.89
C ARG A 53 0.29 0.35 0.17
N CYS A 54 0.88 1.29 0.89
CA CYS A 54 1.70 2.31 0.25
C CYS A 54 3.08 1.74 -0.11
N PRO A 55 3.48 1.70 -1.40
CA PRO A 55 4.79 1.19 -1.79
C PRO A 55 5.94 2.07 -1.28
N TYR A 56 5.72 3.38 -1.08
CA TYR A 56 6.69 4.27 -0.44
C TYR A 56 6.93 3.91 1.03
N CYS A 57 5.87 3.63 1.80
CA CYS A 57 6.00 3.16 3.17
C CYS A 57 6.66 1.78 3.24
N LEU A 58 6.30 0.87 2.31
CA LEU A 58 6.91 -0.46 2.23
C LEU A 58 8.42 -0.38 1.98
N LYS A 59 8.90 0.58 1.17
CA LYS A 59 10.33 0.87 0.99
C LYS A 59 11.06 1.17 2.29
N LEU A 60 10.36 1.79 3.25
CA LEU A 60 10.86 2.12 4.57
C LEU A 60 10.64 0.99 5.59
N GLY A 61 10.17 -0.18 5.15
CA GLY A 61 9.84 -1.30 6.02
C GLY A 61 8.53 -1.11 6.81
N ILE A 62 7.69 -0.16 6.41
CA ILE A 62 6.43 0.16 7.08
C ILE A 62 5.28 -0.50 6.32
N TYR A 63 4.66 -1.49 6.97
CA TYR A 63 3.47 -2.15 6.45
C TYR A 63 2.21 -1.59 7.11
N HIS A 64 1.32 -1.02 6.30
CA HIS A 64 0.06 -0.43 6.76
C HIS A 64 -1.07 -0.69 5.77
N HIS A 65 -2.25 -1.02 6.29
CA HIS A 65 -3.47 -1.21 5.50
C HIS A 65 -4.31 0.06 5.44
N PHE A 66 -4.61 0.47 4.22
CA PHE A 66 -5.64 1.45 3.95
C PHE A 66 -6.94 0.74 3.56
N LEU A 67 -7.97 0.93 4.36
CA LEU A 67 -9.32 0.40 4.13
C LEU A 67 -10.24 1.38 3.40
N ASP A 68 -9.72 2.56 3.08
CA ASP A 68 -10.43 3.65 2.41
C ASP A 68 -9.59 4.10 1.22
N GLN A 69 -10.16 3.99 0.02
CA GLN A 69 -9.47 4.32 -1.23
C GLN A 69 -9.07 5.80 -1.30
N THR A 70 -9.91 6.71 -0.82
CA THR A 70 -9.63 8.15 -0.85
C THR A 70 -8.46 8.48 0.06
N LYS A 71 -8.44 7.93 1.27
CA LYS A 71 -7.30 8.10 2.21
C LYS A 71 -6.02 7.48 1.64
N TYR A 72 -6.13 6.33 1.00
CA TYR A 72 -4.99 5.66 0.35
C TYR A 72 -4.39 6.54 -0.75
N ILE A 73 -5.21 7.07 -1.66
CA ILE A 73 -4.75 7.89 -2.78
C ILE A 73 -4.21 9.23 -2.32
N ASN A 74 -4.88 9.90 -1.38
CA ASN A 74 -4.39 11.16 -0.82
C ASN A 74 -3.01 10.98 -0.15
N HIS A 75 -2.80 9.86 0.55
CA HIS A 75 -1.52 9.54 1.17
C HIS A 75 -0.42 9.34 0.10
N LEU A 76 -0.72 8.63 -0.98
CA LEU A 76 0.20 8.44 -2.10
C LEU A 76 0.56 9.75 -2.81
N GLU A 77 -0.44 10.60 -3.08
CA GLU A 77 -0.21 11.90 -3.69
C GLU A 77 0.72 12.78 -2.84
N GLY A 78 0.64 12.67 -1.51
CA GLY A 78 1.58 13.33 -0.58
C GLY A 78 3.04 12.91 -0.79
N HIS A 79 3.31 11.61 -0.98
CA HIS A 79 4.65 11.12 -1.33
C HIS A 79 5.08 11.56 -2.73
N MET A 80 4.17 11.50 -3.71
CA MET A 80 4.47 11.86 -5.09
C MET A 80 4.81 13.35 -5.24
N GLY A 81 4.15 14.24 -4.49
CA GLY A 81 4.51 15.66 -4.47
C GLY A 81 5.93 15.90 -3.95
N GLN A 82 6.40 15.10 -2.99
CA GLN A 82 7.79 15.16 -2.52
C GLN A 82 8.76 14.63 -3.59
N CYS A 83 8.44 13.52 -4.27
CA CYS A 83 9.25 13.01 -5.38
C CYS A 83 9.40 14.04 -6.51
N GLU A 84 8.33 14.77 -6.85
CA GLU A 84 8.36 15.83 -7.86
C GLU A 84 9.31 16.97 -7.47
N THR A 85 9.34 17.37 -6.19
CA THR A 85 10.30 18.39 -5.72
C THR A 85 11.76 17.93 -5.75
N LEU A 86 12.00 16.62 -5.61
CA LEU A 86 13.34 16.02 -5.57
C LEU A 86 13.82 15.52 -6.94
N GLY A 87 12.92 15.39 -7.93
CA GLY A 87 13.23 14.81 -9.24
C GLY A 87 13.52 13.30 -9.20
N ASP A 88 13.04 12.58 -8.19
CA ASP A 88 13.30 11.15 -7.98
C ASP A 88 12.06 10.31 -8.37
N PHE A 89 12.04 9.83 -9.61
CA PHE A 89 10.88 9.18 -10.24
C PHE A 89 11.04 7.67 -10.40
N TRP A 90 11.66 7.00 -9.43
CA TRP A 90 11.81 5.56 -9.46
C TRP A 90 10.58 4.88 -8.85
N CYS A 91 10.33 3.64 -9.26
CA CYS A 91 9.32 2.84 -8.56
C CYS A 91 9.72 2.68 -7.09
N PRO A 92 8.86 3.07 -6.13
CA PRO A 92 9.18 2.97 -4.71
C PRO A 92 9.06 1.53 -4.18
N HIS A 93 8.48 0.59 -4.93
CA HIS A 93 8.22 -0.75 -4.42
C HIS A 93 9.51 -1.59 -4.26
N PRO A 94 9.77 -2.21 -3.09
CA PRO A 94 11.05 -2.89 -2.79
C PRO A 94 11.45 -4.02 -3.75
N LYS A 95 10.46 -4.69 -4.38
CA LYS A 95 10.70 -5.80 -5.33
C LYS A 95 10.55 -5.41 -6.79
N CYS A 96 10.27 -4.14 -7.09
CA CYS A 96 10.15 -3.73 -8.47
C CYS A 96 11.54 -3.43 -9.03
N GLU A 97 11.76 -3.77 -10.30
CA GLU A 97 13.00 -3.48 -10.97
C GLU A 97 13.15 -1.96 -11.16
N LEU A 98 14.35 -1.48 -10.87
CA LEU A 98 14.69 -0.07 -10.86
C LEU A 98 14.72 0.45 -12.30
N GLN A 99 13.66 1.17 -12.70
CA GLN A 99 13.61 1.95 -13.93
C GLN A 99 13.38 3.42 -13.57
N ALA A 100 14.06 4.31 -14.29
CA ALA A 100 13.79 5.74 -14.24
C ALA A 100 12.56 6.04 -15.10
N PHE A 101 11.59 6.76 -14.53
CA PHE A 101 10.36 7.16 -15.20
C PHE A 101 10.25 8.70 -15.25
N ASP A 102 9.36 9.23 -16.09
CA ASP A 102 8.73 10.52 -15.81
C ASP A 102 7.53 10.35 -14.84
N MET A 103 6.94 11.46 -14.36
CA MET A 103 5.82 11.39 -13.41
C MET A 103 4.58 10.68 -13.95
N ARG A 104 4.29 10.83 -15.24
CA ARG A 104 3.13 10.19 -15.88
C ARG A 104 3.39 8.69 -16.02
N GLU A 105 4.59 8.31 -16.48
CA GLU A 105 5.04 6.93 -16.60
C GLU A 105 5.04 6.24 -15.24
N LEU A 106 5.50 6.90 -14.18
CA LEU A 106 5.45 6.35 -12.82
C LEU A 106 4.00 6.10 -12.37
N ARG A 107 3.08 7.03 -12.61
CA ARG A 107 1.65 6.83 -12.31
C ARG A 107 1.06 5.65 -13.08
N GLN A 108 1.39 5.52 -14.36
CA GLN A 108 0.95 4.39 -15.20
C GLN A 108 1.55 3.07 -14.72
N HIS A 109 2.84 3.05 -14.37
CA HIS A 109 3.51 1.88 -13.82
C HIS A 109 2.87 1.42 -12.51
N LEU A 110 2.60 2.34 -11.58
CA LEU A 110 1.92 2.02 -10.33
C LEU A 110 0.50 1.48 -10.56
N ASP A 111 -0.22 2.02 -11.54
CA ASP A 111 -1.57 1.55 -11.91
C ASP A 111 -1.57 0.14 -12.52
N GLN A 112 -0.62 -0.15 -13.42
CA GLN A 112 -0.60 -1.39 -14.19
C GLN A 112 0.10 -2.54 -13.47
N VAL A 113 1.24 -2.28 -12.83
CA VAL A 113 2.08 -3.29 -12.19
C VAL A 113 1.66 -3.52 -10.74
N HIS A 114 1.36 -2.42 -10.03
CA HIS A 114 1.05 -2.46 -8.60
C HIS A 114 -0.44 -2.33 -8.28
N LEU A 115 -1.29 -2.21 -9.31
CA LEU A 115 -2.75 -2.04 -9.24
C LEU A 115 -3.22 -0.79 -8.46
N VAL A 116 -2.39 0.26 -8.42
CA VAL A 116 -2.70 1.51 -7.72
C VAL A 116 -3.62 2.39 -8.57
N LYS A 117 -4.92 2.06 -8.54
CA LYS A 117 -5.97 2.76 -9.29
C LYS A 117 -6.27 4.14 -8.70
N GLY A 118 -6.55 5.12 -9.56
CA GLY A 118 -6.98 6.47 -9.15
C GLY A 118 -5.87 7.52 -9.09
N LEU A 119 -4.64 7.18 -9.45
CA LEU A 119 -3.54 8.14 -9.60
C LEU A 119 -3.49 8.82 -10.98
N LEU A 120 -4.13 8.24 -11.99
CA LEU A 120 -4.25 8.86 -13.31
C LEU A 120 -5.43 9.84 -13.28
N LYS A 121 -5.13 11.14 -13.21
CA LYS A 121 -6.13 12.19 -13.42
C LYS A 121 -6.36 12.30 -14.93
N VAL A 122 -7.59 12.04 -15.37
CA VAL A 122 -8.05 12.28 -16.75
C VAL A 122 -8.18 13.78 -16.96
#